data_AF-A0A9D1V3X2-F1
#
_entry.id   AF-A0A9D1V3X2-F1
#
_cell.length_a   1.000
_cell.length_b   1.000
_cell.length_c   1.000
_cell.angle_alpha   90.00
_cell.angle_beta   90.00
_cell.angle_gamma   90.00
#
_symmetry.space_group_name_H-M   'P 1'
#
loop_
_entity.id
_entity.type
_entity.pdbx_description
1 polymer ?
#
loop_
_entity_poly.entity_id
_entity_poly.type
_entity_poly.pdbx_seq_one_letter_code
_entity_poly.pdbx_strand_id
1 'polypeptide(L)'
;MQVLELEMLVERAAAELESEGRFAMTRRFVQHGGVTVYEHCVRVAVLSCRLAAALGWEVDLGALVRGALLHDYFLYDWHEKDDSHRLHGFTHPRAALNNACADWELSPRERNIILRHMFPLTPVPPACREGWLVCMADKICAVHEMIYTRTRRLRPALARR
;
A
#
# COMPACT_ATOMS: atom_id res chain seq x y z
N MET A 1 -5.93 -7.59 20.30
CA MET A 1 -4.55 -7.65 19.78
C MET A 1 -3.89 -6.31 20.06
N GLN A 2 -2.75 -6.31 20.74
CA GLN A 2 -2.03 -5.09 21.10
C GLN A 2 -1.36 -4.50 19.84
N VAL A 3 -1.15 -3.18 19.82
CA VAL A 3 -0.60 -2.46 18.65
C VAL A 3 0.76 -3.01 18.22
N LEU A 4 1.61 -3.37 19.19
CA LEU A 4 2.94 -3.95 18.93
C LEU A 4 2.87 -5.31 18.23
N GLU A 5 1.87 -6.13 18.55
CA GLU A 5 1.71 -7.45 17.92
C GLU A 5 1.38 -7.33 16.43
N LEU A 6 0.59 -6.31 16.07
CA LEU A 6 0.23 -6.01 14.68
C LEU A 6 1.42 -5.53 13.87
N GLU A 7 2.24 -4.65 14.44
CA GLU A 7 3.44 -4.14 13.78
C GLU A 7 4.43 -5.29 13.52
N MET A 8 4.70 -6.12 14.52
CA MET A 8 5.56 -7.29 14.36
C MET A 8 5.02 -8.28 13.31
N LEU A 9 3.71 -8.45 13.20
CA LEU A 9 3.11 -9.31 12.17
C LEU A 9 3.38 -8.77 10.77
N VAL A 10 3.16 -7.47 10.56
CA VAL A 10 3.40 -6.82 9.27
C VAL A 10 4.89 -6.86 8.91
N GLU A 11 5.78 -6.62 9.87
CA GLU A 11 7.23 -6.69 9.67
C GLU A 11 7.70 -8.08 9.27
N ARG A 12 7.19 -9.14 9.91
CA ARG A 12 7.49 -10.53 9.53
C ARG A 12 7.03 -10.83 8.11
N ALA A 13 5.79 -10.48 7.77
CA ALA A 13 5.26 -10.70 6.42
C ALA A 13 6.05 -9.90 5.36
N ALA A 14 6.46 -8.67 5.67
CA ALA A 14 7.32 -7.88 4.78
C ALA A 14 8.69 -8.56 4.57
N ALA A 15 9.32 -9.04 5.64
CA ALA A 15 10.61 -9.74 5.56
C ALA A 15 10.51 -11.04 4.74
N GLU A 16 9.42 -11.79 4.87
CA GLU A 16 9.15 -12.98 4.04
C GLU A 16 9.07 -12.61 2.56
N LEU A 17 8.26 -11.58 2.20
CA LEU A 17 8.16 -11.08 0.82
C LEU A 17 9.50 -10.55 0.27
N GLU A 18 10.38 -10.02 1.12
CA GLU A 18 11.73 -9.64 0.71
C GLU A 18 12.64 -10.82 0.43
N SER A 19 12.50 -11.90 1.21
CA SER A 19 13.32 -13.10 1.05
C SER A 19 12.90 -13.95 -0.14
N GLU A 20 11.61 -13.91 -0.50
CA GLU A 20 11.01 -14.77 -1.53
C GLU A 20 10.82 -14.07 -2.88
N GLY A 21 10.88 -12.73 -2.92
CA GLY A 21 10.64 -11.99 -4.14
C GLY A 21 11.31 -10.62 -4.16
N ARG A 22 10.76 -9.71 -4.97
CA ARG A 22 11.38 -8.39 -5.21
C ARG A 22 10.79 -7.28 -4.35
N PHE A 23 10.15 -7.61 -3.23
CA PHE A 23 9.49 -6.61 -2.36
C PHE A 23 10.47 -5.53 -1.89
N ALA A 24 11.73 -5.88 -1.63
CA ALA A 24 12.76 -4.92 -1.22
C ALA A 24 13.02 -3.81 -2.26
N MET A 25 12.79 -4.07 -3.55
CA MET A 25 12.97 -3.09 -4.62
C MET A 25 12.02 -1.88 -4.50
N THR A 26 10.88 -2.05 -3.85
CA THR A 26 9.89 -0.97 -3.65
C THR A 26 10.43 0.21 -2.84
N ARG A 27 11.54 0.03 -2.10
CA ARG A 27 12.26 1.13 -1.43
C ARG A 27 12.86 2.14 -2.40
N ARG A 28 13.04 1.78 -3.66
CA ARG A 28 13.68 2.64 -4.68
C ARG A 28 12.73 3.59 -5.37
N PHE A 29 11.42 3.39 -5.22
CA PHE A 29 10.39 4.14 -5.92
C PHE A 29 9.64 5.03 -4.94
N VAL A 30 9.43 6.30 -5.30
CA VAL A 30 8.66 7.23 -4.48
C VAL A 30 7.17 7.05 -4.77
N GLN A 31 6.34 7.02 -3.73
CA GLN A 31 4.89 6.94 -3.85
C GLN A 31 4.23 8.30 -3.60
N HIS A 32 4.41 8.87 -2.40
CA HIS A 32 3.76 10.12 -2.01
C HIS A 32 4.73 11.12 -1.37
N GLY A 33 4.92 12.26 -2.02
CA GLY A 33 5.74 13.37 -1.53
C GLY A 33 7.23 13.04 -1.49
N GLY A 34 7.66 12.31 -0.46
CA GLY A 34 9.01 11.75 -0.34
C GLY A 34 9.04 10.40 0.37
N VAL A 35 7.87 9.74 0.48
CA VAL A 35 7.70 8.41 1.07
C VAL A 35 7.88 7.37 -0.03
N THR A 36 8.65 6.33 0.24
CA THR A 36 8.86 5.22 -0.69
C THR A 36 7.62 4.34 -0.79
N VAL A 37 7.45 3.60 -1.90
CA VAL A 37 6.37 2.60 -2.03
C VAL A 37 6.42 1.60 -0.88
N TYR A 38 7.62 1.15 -0.50
CA TYR A 38 7.80 0.25 0.64
C TYR A 38 7.18 0.81 1.93
N GLU A 39 7.57 2.04 2.32
CA GLU A 39 7.07 2.66 3.55
C GLU A 39 5.56 2.89 3.51
N HIS A 40 5.03 3.27 2.35
CA HIS A 40 3.60 3.44 2.13
C HIS A 40 2.84 2.12 2.36
N CYS A 41 3.25 1.04 1.69
CA CYS A 41 2.61 -0.28 1.81
C CYS A 41 2.64 -0.81 3.25
N VAL A 42 3.77 -0.65 3.97
CA VAL A 42 3.88 -1.07 5.38
C VAL A 42 2.90 -0.28 6.26
N ARG A 43 2.79 1.05 6.07
CA ARG A 43 1.84 1.88 6.82
C ARG A 43 0.38 1.50 6.53
N VAL A 44 0.05 1.23 5.26
CA VAL A 44 -1.27 0.77 4.83
C VAL A 44 -1.60 -0.57 5.47
N ALA A 45 -0.66 -1.52 5.52
CA ALA A 45 -0.87 -2.82 6.16
C ALA A 45 -1.14 -2.67 7.66
N VAL A 46 -0.31 -1.91 8.39
CA VAL A 46 -0.51 -1.66 9.83
C VAL A 46 -1.84 -0.97 10.09
N LEU A 47 -2.17 0.08 9.31
CA LEU A 47 -3.42 0.81 9.49
C LEU A 47 -4.64 -0.07 9.17
N SER A 48 -4.56 -0.91 8.13
CA SER A 48 -5.64 -1.84 7.77
C SER A 48 -5.95 -2.81 8.91
N CYS A 49 -4.92 -3.35 9.56
CA CYS A 49 -5.09 -4.21 10.73
C CYS A 49 -5.70 -3.46 11.94
N ARG A 50 -5.27 -2.21 12.18
CA ARG A 50 -5.82 -1.37 13.25
C ARG A 50 -7.29 -1.03 12.99
N LEU A 51 -7.65 -0.74 11.74
CA LEU A 51 -9.03 -0.50 11.33
C LEU A 51 -9.89 -1.75 11.49
N ALA A 52 -9.39 -2.93 11.10
CA ALA A 52 -10.09 -4.20 11.31
C ALA A 52 -10.42 -4.42 12.79
N ALA A 53 -9.42 -4.22 13.67
CA ALA A 53 -9.57 -4.37 15.11
C ALA A 53 -10.54 -3.33 15.69
N ALA A 54 -10.42 -2.06 15.29
CA ALA A 54 -11.27 -0.97 15.78
C ALA A 54 -12.74 -1.13 15.37
N LEU A 55 -12.99 -1.65 14.16
CA LEU A 55 -14.33 -1.91 13.64
C LEU A 55 -14.92 -3.24 14.13
N GLY A 56 -14.13 -4.08 14.80
CA GLY A 56 -14.54 -5.44 15.19
C GLY A 56 -14.82 -6.33 13.99
N TRP A 57 -14.18 -6.08 12.84
CA TRP A 57 -14.40 -6.86 11.62
C TRP A 57 -13.58 -8.14 11.65
N GLU A 58 -14.27 -9.27 11.58
CA GLU A 58 -13.62 -10.54 11.27
C GLU A 58 -13.13 -10.52 9.83
N VAL A 59 -11.83 -10.79 9.69
CA VAL A 59 -11.07 -10.78 8.44
C VAL A 59 -10.05 -11.91 8.45
N ASP A 60 -9.66 -12.35 7.25
CA ASP A 60 -8.46 -13.14 7.06
C ASP A 60 -7.24 -12.23 7.18
N LEU A 61 -6.58 -12.29 8.34
CA LEU A 61 -5.48 -11.40 8.68
C LEU A 61 -4.26 -11.62 7.77
N GLY A 62 -4.00 -12.85 7.33
CA GLY A 62 -2.90 -13.17 6.42
C GLY A 62 -3.12 -12.51 5.06
N ALA A 63 -4.30 -12.72 4.48
CA ALA A 63 -4.67 -12.10 3.21
C ALA A 63 -4.74 -10.56 3.30
N LEU A 64 -5.20 -10.02 4.44
CA LEU A 64 -5.22 -8.58 4.68
C LEU A 64 -3.82 -7.98 4.65
N VAL A 65 -2.89 -8.54 5.44
CA VAL A 65 -1.51 -8.04 5.55
C VAL A 65 -0.79 -8.18 4.22
N ARG A 66 -0.82 -9.37 3.62
CA ARG A 66 -0.10 -9.63 2.37
C ARG A 66 -0.69 -8.85 1.19
N GLY A 67 -2.02 -8.79 1.08
CA GLY A 67 -2.69 -7.97 0.08
C GLY A 67 -2.39 -6.47 0.23
N ALA A 68 -2.32 -5.97 1.47
CA ALA A 68 -1.95 -4.59 1.76
C ALA A 68 -0.47 -4.30 1.46
N LEU A 69 0.44 -5.23 1.73
CA LEU A 69 1.85 -5.05 1.37
C LEU A 69 2.06 -5.01 -0.15
N LEU A 70 1.23 -5.74 -0.91
CA LEU A 70 1.39 -5.90 -2.36
C LEU A 70 0.52 -4.97 -3.21
N HIS A 71 -0.34 -4.12 -2.62
CA HIS A 71 -1.33 -3.34 -3.39
C HIS A 71 -0.71 -2.40 -4.43
N ASP A 72 0.46 -1.84 -4.10
CA ASP A 72 1.26 -0.93 -4.93
C ASP A 72 2.53 -1.59 -5.49
N TYR A 73 2.54 -2.91 -5.66
CA TYR A 73 3.72 -3.66 -6.11
C TYR A 73 4.04 -3.51 -7.62
N PHE A 74 4.02 -2.28 -8.15
CA PHE A 74 4.17 -1.98 -9.57
C PHE A 74 5.63 -1.98 -10.06
N LEU A 75 6.62 -1.81 -9.18
CA LEU A 75 8.06 -1.99 -9.45
C LEU A 75 8.71 -1.04 -10.49
N TYR A 76 8.21 0.19 -10.61
CA TYR A 76 8.79 1.25 -11.46
C TYR A 76 8.59 2.62 -10.81
N ASP A 77 9.31 3.67 -11.22
CA ASP A 77 9.02 5.03 -10.74
C ASP A 77 8.00 5.71 -11.65
N TRP A 78 6.77 5.91 -11.14
CA TRP A 78 5.70 6.52 -11.93
C TRP A 78 5.83 8.03 -12.10
N HIS A 79 6.78 8.68 -11.40
CA HIS A 79 7.09 10.09 -11.58
C HIS A 79 7.98 10.36 -12.80
N GLU A 80 8.62 9.32 -13.36
CA GLU A 80 9.34 9.45 -14.62
C GLU A 80 8.36 9.74 -15.76
N LYS A 81 8.73 10.72 -16.59
CA LYS A 81 7.92 11.18 -17.74
C LYS A 81 8.02 10.19 -18.91
N ASP A 82 7.63 8.95 -18.67
CA ASP A 82 7.39 7.95 -19.69
C ASP A 82 5.89 7.93 -20.03
N ASP A 83 5.56 7.87 -21.31
CA ASP A 83 4.18 7.71 -21.79
C ASP A 83 3.53 6.44 -21.24
N SER A 84 4.32 5.42 -20.88
CA SER A 84 3.86 4.17 -20.25
C SER A 84 3.28 4.36 -18.83
N HIS A 85 3.59 5.48 -18.15
CA HIS A 85 3.11 5.81 -16.79
C HIS A 85 1.89 6.74 -16.79
N ARG A 86 1.35 7.09 -17.97
CA ARG A 86 0.13 7.88 -18.07
C ARG A 86 -1.04 7.11 -17.46
N LEU A 87 -1.92 7.82 -16.76
CA LEU A 87 -3.06 7.23 -16.05
C LEU A 87 -2.64 6.18 -14.99
N HIS A 88 -1.46 6.31 -14.38
CA HIS A 88 -0.94 5.40 -13.34
C HIS A 88 -2.00 4.98 -12.30
N GLY A 89 -2.83 5.92 -11.82
CA GLY A 89 -3.90 5.62 -10.86
C GLY A 89 -4.94 4.59 -11.34
N PHE A 90 -5.11 4.41 -12.65
CA PHE A 90 -6.03 3.43 -13.25
C PHE A 90 -5.33 2.12 -13.63
N THR A 91 -4.02 2.13 -13.84
CA THR A 91 -3.27 1.01 -14.44
C THR A 91 -2.41 0.27 -13.42
N HIS A 92 -1.91 0.93 -12.38
CA HIS A 92 -1.02 0.30 -11.41
C HIS A 92 -1.65 -0.87 -10.64
N PRO A 93 -2.97 -0.93 -10.32
CA PRO A 93 -3.51 -2.10 -9.63
C PRO A 93 -3.34 -3.38 -10.45
N ARG A 94 -3.40 -3.27 -11.78
CA ARG A 94 -3.13 -4.39 -12.69
C ARG A 94 -1.64 -4.71 -12.77
N ALA A 95 -0.78 -3.71 -12.85
CA ALA A 95 0.68 -3.90 -12.86
C ALA A 95 1.16 -4.59 -11.56
N ALA A 96 0.69 -4.09 -10.41
CA ALA A 96 0.94 -4.67 -9.09
C ALA A 96 0.49 -6.11 -9.01
N LEU A 97 -0.74 -6.40 -9.46
CA LEU A 97 -1.26 -7.77 -9.49
C LEU A 97 -0.40 -8.68 -10.36
N ASN A 98 -0.01 -8.23 -11.56
CA ASN A 98 0.79 -9.05 -12.48
C ASN A 98 2.17 -9.37 -11.88
N ASN A 99 2.85 -8.38 -11.30
CA ASN A 99 4.14 -8.59 -10.64
C ASN A 99 4.01 -9.53 -9.44
N ALA A 100 2.98 -9.34 -8.62
CA ALA A 100 2.76 -10.16 -7.44
C ALA A 100 2.43 -11.62 -7.82
N CYS A 101 1.69 -11.85 -8.92
CA CYS A 101 1.44 -13.19 -9.44
C CYS A 101 2.66 -13.85 -10.10
N ALA A 102 3.62 -13.05 -10.55
CA ALA A 102 4.87 -13.57 -11.11
C ALA A 102 5.82 -14.06 -10.01
N ASP A 103 5.81 -13.38 -8.86
CA ASP A 103 6.68 -13.72 -7.72
C ASP A 103 6.02 -14.71 -6.76
N TRP A 104 4.68 -14.74 -6.65
CA TRP A 104 3.97 -15.60 -5.70
C TRP A 104 2.62 -16.15 -6.16
N GLU A 105 2.20 -17.26 -5.55
CA GLU A 105 0.82 -17.73 -5.59
C GLU A 105 -0.07 -16.88 -4.67
N LEU A 106 -1.05 -16.19 -5.27
CA LEU A 106 -2.02 -15.36 -4.56
C LEU A 106 -3.39 -16.02 -4.48
N SER A 107 -3.99 -15.95 -3.31
CA SER A 107 -5.40 -16.29 -3.06
C SER A 107 -6.34 -15.33 -3.81
N PRO A 108 -7.59 -15.75 -4.08
CA PRO A 108 -8.60 -14.88 -4.68
C PRO A 108 -8.83 -13.57 -3.90
N ARG A 109 -8.67 -13.62 -2.57
CA ARG A 109 -8.84 -12.46 -1.69
C ARG A 109 -7.69 -11.45 -1.86
N GLU A 110 -6.44 -11.91 -1.85
CA GLU A 110 -5.27 -11.04 -2.09
C GLU A 110 -5.34 -10.39 -3.49
N ARG A 111 -5.70 -11.17 -4.51
CA ARG A 111 -5.92 -10.64 -5.86
C ARG A 111 -6.99 -9.56 -5.91
N ASN A 112 -8.07 -9.73 -5.14
CA ASN A 112 -9.16 -8.75 -5.04
C ASN A 112 -8.70 -7.45 -4.35
N ILE A 113 -7.95 -7.57 -3.26
CA ILE A 113 -7.36 -6.43 -2.54
C ILE A 113 -6.50 -5.62 -3.50
N ILE A 114 -5.51 -6.24 -4.14
CA ILE A 114 -4.57 -5.56 -5.03
C ILE A 114 -5.31 -4.90 -6.20
N LEU A 115 -6.22 -5.62 -6.87
CA LEU A 115 -6.86 -5.10 -8.07
C LEU A 115 -7.88 -3.97 -7.81
N ARG A 116 -8.49 -3.93 -6.62
CA ARG A 116 -9.65 -3.06 -6.33
C ARG A 116 -9.41 -2.00 -5.27
N HIS A 117 -8.21 -1.91 -4.70
CA HIS A 117 -7.90 -0.93 -3.65
C HIS A 117 -8.09 0.52 -4.12
N MET A 118 -8.02 0.81 -5.41
CA MET A 118 -8.19 2.17 -5.97
C MET A 118 -9.63 2.65 -6.12
N PHE A 119 -10.64 1.90 -5.67
CA PHE A 119 -12.02 2.41 -5.65
C PHE A 119 -12.12 3.76 -4.89
N PRO A 120 -12.87 4.77 -5.37
CA PRO A 120 -13.74 4.78 -6.56
C PRO A 120 -13.05 5.19 -7.88
N LEU A 121 -11.73 5.41 -7.90
CA LEU A 121 -11.00 5.74 -9.13
C LEU A 121 -11.06 4.58 -10.12
N THR A 122 -10.75 3.35 -9.65
CA THR A 122 -11.13 2.13 -10.37
C THR A 122 -12.59 1.80 -10.01
N PRO A 123 -13.53 1.81 -10.97
CA PRO A 123 -14.97 1.87 -10.67
C PRO A 123 -15.55 0.57 -10.06
N VAL A 124 -14.79 -0.52 -10.06
CA VAL A 124 -15.22 -1.79 -9.49
C VAL A 124 -14.87 -1.84 -8.00
N PRO A 125 -15.83 -1.91 -7.08
CA PRO A 125 -15.56 -1.87 -5.64
C PRO A 125 -14.92 -3.16 -5.12
N PRO A 126 -14.21 -3.13 -3.97
CA PRO A 126 -13.75 -4.32 -3.28
C PRO A 126 -14.88 -5.32 -3.00
N ALA A 127 -14.61 -6.62 -3.18
CA ALA A 127 -15.58 -7.69 -2.95
C ALA A 127 -15.49 -8.32 -1.55
N CYS A 128 -14.52 -7.89 -0.75
CA CYS A 128 -14.24 -8.44 0.57
C CYS A 128 -13.94 -7.31 1.57
N ARG A 129 -14.09 -7.60 2.86
CA ARG A 129 -13.84 -6.63 3.95
C ARG A 129 -12.39 -6.16 3.93
N GLU A 130 -11.47 -7.07 3.67
CA GLU A 130 -10.03 -6.80 3.59
C GLU A 130 -9.72 -5.77 2.49
N GLY A 131 -10.34 -5.92 1.31
CA GLY A 131 -10.17 -4.96 0.23
C GLY A 131 -10.74 -3.58 0.56
N TRP A 132 -11.85 -3.50 1.31
CA TRP A 132 -12.36 -2.23 1.82
C TRP A 132 -11.42 -1.58 2.84
N LEU A 133 -10.86 -2.37 3.76
CA LEU A 133 -9.89 -1.89 4.74
C LEU A 133 -8.64 -1.32 4.07
N VAL A 134 -8.04 -2.05 3.12
CA VAL A 134 -6.87 -1.59 2.37
C VAL A 134 -7.21 -0.37 1.54
N CYS A 135 -8.36 -0.35 0.87
CA CYS A 135 -8.85 0.81 0.13
C CYS A 135 -8.91 2.05 1.04
N MET A 136 -9.54 1.98 2.21
CA MET A 136 -9.62 3.13 3.12
C MET A 136 -8.26 3.53 3.68
N ALA A 137 -7.45 2.55 4.12
CA ALA A 137 -6.15 2.78 4.73
C ALA A 137 -5.18 3.46 3.75
N ASP A 138 -5.15 3.02 2.49
CA ASP A 138 -4.40 3.64 1.40
C ASP A 138 -4.68 5.15 1.30
N LYS A 139 -5.96 5.56 1.19
CA LYS A 139 -6.31 6.99 1.07
C LYS A 139 -5.90 7.78 2.32
N ILE A 140 -6.10 7.21 3.51
CA ILE A 140 -5.73 7.86 4.77
C ILE A 140 -4.20 8.07 4.82
N CYS A 141 -3.42 7.04 4.49
CA CYS A 141 -1.97 7.09 4.41
C CYS A 141 -1.51 8.12 3.38
N ALA A 142 -2.02 8.06 2.15
CA ALA A 142 -1.67 8.98 1.07
C ALA A 142 -1.90 10.47 1.45
N VAL A 143 -3.06 10.78 2.04
CA VAL A 143 -3.37 12.14 2.52
C VAL A 143 -2.39 12.57 3.61
N HIS A 144 -2.14 11.72 4.60
CA HIS A 144 -1.22 12.03 5.70
C HIS A 144 0.22 12.28 5.19
N GLU A 145 0.69 11.46 4.27
CA GLU A 145 2.04 11.52 3.69
C GLU A 145 2.26 12.78 2.86
N MET A 146 1.26 13.19 2.09
CA MET A 146 1.27 14.43 1.33
C MET A 146 1.31 15.66 2.26
N ILE A 147 0.49 15.69 3.32
CA ILE A 147 0.41 16.80 4.27
C ILE A 147 1.70 16.94 5.09
N TYR A 148 2.24 15.83 5.59
CA TYR A 148 3.48 15.81 6.38
C TYR A 148 4.68 16.29 5.56
N THR A 149 4.77 15.89 4.29
CA THR A 149 5.83 16.35 3.38
C THR A 149 5.71 17.87 3.13
N ARG A 150 4.49 18.37 2.93
CA ARG A 150 4.25 19.82 2.71
C ARG A 150 4.64 20.66 3.93
N THR A 151 4.28 20.23 5.14
CA THR A 151 4.63 20.94 6.38
C THR A 151 6.15 20.93 6.65
N ARG A 152 6.85 19.82 6.35
CA ARG A 152 8.32 19.79 6.42
C ARG A 152 8.99 20.74 5.42
N ARG A 153 8.45 20.96 4.23
CA ARG A 153 8.99 21.94 3.26
C ARG A 153 8.74 23.39 3.69
N LEU A 154 7.64 23.65 4.41
CA LEU A 154 7.30 24.99 4.90
C LEU A 154 8.06 25.39 6.18
N ARG A 155 8.43 24.42 7.04
CA ARG A 155 9.19 24.67 8.28
C ARG A 155 10.53 25.42 8.05
N PRO A 156 11.39 25.04 7.09
CA PRO A 156 12.60 25.79 6.76
C PRO A 156 12.34 27.19 6.19
N ALA A 157 11.19 27.40 5.53
CA ALA A 157 10.84 28.68 4.90
C ALA A 157 10.31 29.70 5.93
N LEU A 158 9.67 29.24 7.00
CA LEU A 158 9.20 30.08 8.11
C LEU A 158 10.27 30.34 9.17
N ALA A 159 11.23 29.43 9.35
CA ALA A 159 12.38 29.61 10.26
C ALA A 159 13.45 30.60 9.73
N ARG A 160 13.22 31.23 8.57
CA ARG A 160 14.08 32.26 7.97
C ARG A 160 13.43 33.65 7.91
N ARG A 161 12.40 33.90 8.73
CA ARG A 161 11.77 35.21 8.90
C ARG A 161 11.96 35.73 10.31
#